data_AF-A0A6P1BEY2-F1
#
_entry.id   AF-A0A6P1BEY2-F1
#
_cell.length_a   1.000
_cell.length_b   1.000
_cell.length_c   1.000
_cell.angle_alpha   90.00
_cell.angle_beta   90.00
_cell.angle_gamma   90.00
#
_symmetry.space_group_name_H-M   'P 1'
#
loop_
_entity.id
_entity.type
_entity.pdbx_description
1 polymer ?
#
loop_
_entity_poly.entity_id
_entity_poly.type
_entity_poly.pdbx_seq_one_letter_code
_entity_poly.pdbx_strand_id
1 'polypeptide(L)'
;MPANRYSPYATPDQQVRKLQEELYSLRRAIVELMPDDISNALSDYGSCKSYREYAEWKRKTVDFIISKAEVDPQASHFEERGWCPLCKGGTRGPYQSGFKIPGGMEKHLMGDGNASQCVVTKAAFDMARDALSDEFEAEEEAARREVEERRRTEQTLLTDPALQPQLFDERQWWNKPRPADALRAAEERLRNLNFEKEVGENVIAYKLWHEGRLVLADPRTVGRITFRVFNSEKPKKGSKQASFHLLDSWKNNLAEKFQGLLAEACKTLPKQK
;
A
#
# COMPACT_ATOMS: atom_id res chain seq x y z
N MET A 1 -40.55 -19.36 -19.54
CA MET A 1 -39.59 -18.51 -18.82
C MET A 1 -40.00 -18.51 -17.35
N PRO A 2 -39.14 -18.93 -16.41
CA PRO A 2 -39.49 -18.88 -15.01
C PRO A 2 -39.52 -17.42 -14.56
N ALA A 3 -40.66 -16.97 -14.07
CA ALA A 3 -40.83 -15.65 -13.48
C ALA A 3 -39.89 -15.56 -12.26
N ASN A 4 -38.98 -14.59 -12.29
CA ASN A 4 -38.16 -14.23 -11.13
C ASN A 4 -39.12 -13.72 -10.04
N ARG A 5 -39.53 -14.62 -9.13
CA ARG A 5 -40.38 -14.28 -7.99
C ARG A 5 -39.54 -13.50 -6.99
N TYR A 6 -39.46 -12.19 -7.19
CA TYR A 6 -39.05 -11.26 -6.15
C TYR A 6 -39.93 -11.53 -4.92
N SER A 7 -39.34 -12.03 -3.83
CA SER A 7 -40.04 -12.15 -2.56
C SER A 7 -40.18 -10.75 -1.98
N PRO A 8 -41.38 -10.19 -1.86
CA PRO A 8 -41.59 -8.82 -1.39
C PRO A 8 -41.27 -8.62 0.10
N TYR A 9 -40.72 -9.63 0.78
CA TYR A 9 -40.44 -9.64 2.22
C TYR A 9 -38.96 -9.82 2.58
N ALA A 10 -38.05 -9.93 1.60
CA ALA A 10 -36.62 -10.04 1.91
C ALA A 10 -36.05 -8.67 2.31
N THR A 11 -35.40 -8.59 3.47
CA THR A 11 -34.67 -7.39 3.88
C THR A 11 -33.52 -7.11 2.90
N PRO A 12 -33.02 -5.86 2.80
CA PRO A 12 -31.85 -5.55 1.97
C PRO A 12 -30.67 -6.49 2.24
N ASP A 13 -30.39 -6.81 3.50
CA ASP A 13 -29.28 -7.71 3.87
C ASP A 13 -29.48 -9.14 3.37
N GLN A 14 -30.72 -9.65 3.45
CA GLN A 14 -31.06 -10.97 2.91
C GLN A 14 -30.89 -11.02 1.38
N GLN A 15 -31.24 -9.94 0.69
CA GLN A 15 -31.05 -9.83 -0.76
C GLN A 15 -29.56 -9.77 -1.12
N VAL A 16 -28.77 -8.99 -0.37
CA VAL A 16 -27.31 -8.91 -0.57
C VAL A 16 -26.67 -10.28 -0.39
N ARG A 17 -26.99 -10.98 0.70
CA ARG A 17 -26.46 -12.32 0.97
C ARG A 17 -26.80 -13.30 -0.15
N LYS A 18 -28.07 -13.32 -0.61
CA LYS A 18 -28.50 -14.17 -1.72
C LYS A 18 -27.71 -13.87 -3.00
N LEU A 19 -27.54 -12.58 -3.34
CA LEU A 19 -26.77 -12.18 -4.52
C LEU A 19 -25.28 -12.57 -4.41
N GLN A 20 -24.70 -12.51 -3.21
CA GLN A 20 -23.34 -12.98 -2.96
C GLN A 20 -23.21 -14.49 -3.15
N GLU A 21 -24.15 -15.28 -2.64
CA GLU A 21 -24.20 -16.74 -2.82
C GLU A 21 -24.37 -17.13 -4.30
N GLU A 22 -25.26 -16.44 -5.04
CA GLU A 22 -25.45 -16.63 -6.48
C GLU A 22 -24.18 -16.25 -7.26
N LEU A 23 -23.57 -15.11 -6.94
CA LEU A 23 -22.34 -14.65 -7.59
C LEU A 23 -21.18 -15.61 -7.34
N TYR A 24 -21.02 -16.11 -6.11
CA TYR A 24 -20.04 -17.14 -5.79
C TYR A 24 -20.28 -18.40 -6.63
N SER A 25 -21.52 -18.88 -6.68
CA SER A 25 -21.88 -20.08 -7.46
C SER A 25 -21.57 -19.90 -8.96
N LEU A 26 -21.86 -18.71 -9.51
CA LEU A 26 -21.55 -18.38 -10.91
C LEU A 26 -20.03 -18.34 -11.17
N ARG A 27 -19.26 -17.71 -10.29
CA ARG A 27 -17.80 -17.66 -10.41
C ARG A 27 -17.20 -19.07 -10.36
N ARG A 28 -17.69 -19.91 -9.45
CA ARG A 28 -17.28 -21.30 -9.34
C ARG A 28 -17.57 -22.08 -10.61
N ALA A 29 -18.79 -21.95 -11.15
CA ALA A 29 -19.15 -22.59 -12.42
C ALA A 29 -18.26 -22.15 -13.59
N ILE A 30 -17.88 -20.85 -13.67
CA ILE A 30 -16.94 -20.36 -14.70
C ILE A 30 -15.59 -21.09 -14.62
N VAL A 31 -15.07 -21.30 -13.41
CA VAL A 31 -13.80 -22.00 -13.19
C VAL A 31 -13.94 -23.50 -13.49
N GLU A 32 -15.00 -24.14 -13.00
CA GLU A 32 -15.25 -25.59 -13.18
C GLU A 32 -15.50 -25.99 -14.66
N LEU A 33 -15.91 -25.05 -15.51
CA LEU A 33 -16.06 -25.28 -16.95
C LEU A 33 -14.73 -25.25 -17.72
N MET A 34 -13.62 -24.87 -17.07
CA MET A 34 -12.29 -24.93 -17.69
C MET A 34 -11.77 -26.38 -17.73
N PRO A 35 -10.82 -26.70 -18.64
CA PRO A 35 -10.11 -27.98 -18.60
C PRO A 35 -9.56 -28.30 -17.22
N ASP A 36 -9.56 -29.57 -16.83
CA ASP A 36 -9.23 -30.02 -15.46
C ASP A 36 -7.90 -29.46 -14.94
N ASP A 37 -6.86 -29.44 -15.78
CA ASP A 37 -5.55 -28.91 -15.39
C ASP A 37 -5.58 -27.41 -15.05
N ILE A 38 -6.36 -26.63 -15.80
CA ILE A 38 -6.58 -25.20 -15.55
C ILE A 38 -7.50 -24.97 -14.36
N SER A 39 -8.61 -25.70 -14.27
CA SER A 39 -9.57 -25.59 -13.16
C SER A 39 -8.90 -25.88 -11.82
N ASN A 40 -8.07 -26.93 -11.76
CA ASN A 40 -7.28 -27.28 -10.58
C ASN A 40 -6.30 -26.15 -10.21
N ALA A 41 -5.55 -25.61 -11.17
CA ALA A 41 -4.61 -24.51 -10.91
C ALA A 41 -5.32 -23.22 -10.42
N LEU A 42 -6.53 -22.95 -10.91
CA LEU A 42 -7.36 -21.82 -10.49
C LEU A 42 -8.04 -22.02 -9.13
N SER A 43 -8.08 -23.25 -8.61
CA SER A 43 -8.75 -23.59 -7.35
C SER A 43 -7.77 -23.94 -6.21
N ASP A 44 -6.48 -24.06 -6.48
CA ASP A 44 -5.43 -24.44 -5.52
C ASP A 44 -4.99 -23.32 -4.55
N TYR A 45 -5.88 -22.37 -4.25
CA TYR A 45 -5.60 -21.28 -3.31
C TYR A 45 -5.87 -21.65 -1.84
N GLY A 46 -6.57 -22.77 -1.58
CA GLY A 46 -7.01 -23.14 -0.23
C GLY A 46 -5.89 -23.44 0.77
N SER A 47 -4.64 -23.56 0.31
CA SER A 47 -3.45 -23.71 1.16
C SER A 47 -2.80 -22.38 1.56
N CYS A 48 -3.21 -21.27 0.96
CA CYS A 48 -2.64 -19.94 1.24
C CYS A 48 -3.08 -19.46 2.62
N LYS A 49 -2.13 -18.99 3.43
CA LYS A 49 -2.35 -18.45 4.78
C LYS A 49 -1.87 -17.01 4.96
N SER A 50 -1.28 -16.43 3.93
CA SER A 50 -0.81 -15.06 3.94
C SER A 50 -1.02 -14.38 2.60
N TYR A 51 -1.03 -13.05 2.61
CA TYR A 51 -1.10 -12.27 1.37
C TYR A 51 0.07 -12.59 0.41
N ARG A 52 1.25 -12.91 0.97
CA ARG A 52 2.43 -13.29 0.18
C ARG A 52 2.23 -14.60 -0.57
N GLU A 53 1.71 -15.62 0.10
CA GLU A 53 1.42 -16.93 -0.51
C GLU A 53 0.34 -16.80 -1.59
N TYR A 54 -0.70 -16.01 -1.33
CA TYR A 54 -1.74 -15.70 -2.32
C TYR A 54 -1.16 -15.00 -3.56
N ALA A 55 -0.27 -14.01 -3.37
CA ALA A 55 0.38 -13.31 -4.49
C ALA A 55 1.35 -14.21 -5.28
N GLU A 56 1.94 -15.22 -4.63
CA GLU A 56 2.77 -16.23 -5.27
C GLU A 56 1.92 -17.23 -6.05
N TRP A 57 0.82 -17.70 -5.47
CA TRP A 57 -0.17 -18.55 -6.15
C TRP A 57 -0.68 -17.87 -7.43
N LYS A 58 -1.13 -16.61 -7.35
CA LYS A 58 -1.56 -15.84 -8.53
C LYS A 58 -0.53 -15.87 -9.66
N ARG A 59 0.74 -15.61 -9.34
CA ARG A 59 1.84 -15.59 -10.31
C ARG A 59 2.05 -16.98 -10.93
N LYS A 60 2.16 -18.03 -10.11
CA LYS A 60 2.31 -19.41 -10.59
C LYS A 60 1.16 -19.85 -11.49
N THR A 61 -0.08 -19.53 -11.12
CA THR A 61 -1.27 -19.85 -11.90
C THR A 61 -1.28 -19.09 -13.23
N VAL A 62 -0.90 -17.81 -13.24
CA VAL A 62 -0.79 -17.02 -14.48
C VAL A 62 0.31 -17.55 -15.38
N ASP A 63 1.49 -17.84 -14.85
CA ASP A 63 2.60 -18.42 -15.62
C ASP A 63 2.21 -19.76 -16.25
N PHE A 64 1.51 -20.61 -15.47
CA PHE A 64 0.95 -21.86 -15.96
C PHE A 64 -0.03 -21.62 -17.12
N ILE A 65 -0.96 -20.69 -16.99
CA ILE A 65 -1.93 -20.37 -18.06
C ILE A 65 -1.20 -19.81 -19.29
N ILE A 66 -0.22 -18.93 -19.13
CA ILE A 66 0.58 -18.39 -20.25
C ILE A 66 1.31 -19.52 -20.99
N SER A 67 1.80 -20.54 -20.27
CA SER A 67 2.45 -21.70 -20.89
C SER A 67 1.53 -22.52 -21.81
N LYS A 68 0.20 -22.36 -21.68
CA LYS A 68 -0.83 -22.98 -22.51
C LYS A 68 -1.28 -22.10 -23.68
N ALA A 69 -0.73 -20.89 -23.82
CA ALA A 69 -1.09 -19.98 -24.90
C ALA A 69 -0.50 -20.41 -26.23
N GLU A 70 -1.37 -20.56 -27.23
CA GLU A 70 -0.95 -20.77 -28.61
C GLU A 70 -0.56 -19.41 -29.21
N VAL A 71 0.68 -19.34 -29.71
CA VAL A 71 1.16 -18.19 -30.50
C VAL A 71 0.48 -18.24 -31.87
N ASP A 72 -0.10 -17.11 -32.28
CA ASP A 72 -0.67 -16.89 -33.59
C ASP A 72 0.38 -16.16 -34.47
N PRO A 73 1.03 -16.84 -35.43
CA PRO A 73 2.06 -16.23 -36.27
C PRO A 73 1.54 -15.10 -37.16
N GLN A 74 0.21 -15.03 -37.37
CA GLN A 74 -0.42 -13.98 -38.18
C GLN A 74 -0.82 -12.75 -37.35
N ALA A 75 -0.76 -12.85 -36.02
CA ALA A 75 -1.20 -11.78 -35.13
C ALA A 75 -0.26 -10.56 -35.10
N SER A 76 1.01 -10.75 -35.44
CA SER A 76 2.01 -9.68 -35.61
C SER A 76 3.26 -10.21 -36.29
N HIS A 77 3.85 -9.40 -37.18
CA HIS A 77 5.14 -9.71 -37.81
C HIS A 77 6.36 -9.38 -36.92
N PHE A 78 6.17 -8.67 -35.80
CA PHE A 78 7.26 -8.13 -34.98
C PHE A 78 7.34 -8.72 -33.57
N GLU A 79 6.26 -9.34 -33.08
CA GLU A 79 6.16 -9.81 -31.69
C GLU A 79 5.34 -11.08 -31.64
N GLU A 80 5.73 -12.03 -30.78
CA GLU A 80 4.90 -13.20 -30.48
C GLU A 80 3.62 -12.77 -29.77
N ARG A 81 2.48 -13.09 -30.39
CA ARG A 81 1.15 -12.77 -29.88
C ARG A 81 0.27 -13.98 -29.93
N GLY A 82 -0.64 -14.08 -28.96
CA GLY A 82 -1.59 -15.18 -28.90
C GLY A 82 -2.89 -14.76 -28.24
N TRP A 83 -3.91 -15.58 -28.41
CA TRP A 83 -5.21 -15.40 -27.77
C TRP A 83 -5.17 -15.94 -26.35
N CYS A 84 -5.95 -15.34 -25.44
CA CYS A 84 -6.03 -15.84 -24.08
C CYS A 84 -6.57 -17.28 -24.09
N PRO A 85 -5.89 -18.26 -23.46
CA PRO A 85 -6.33 -19.66 -23.44
C PRO A 85 -7.73 -19.85 -22.87
N LEU A 86 -8.12 -18.97 -21.94
CA LEU A 86 -9.34 -19.06 -21.15
C LEU A 86 -10.53 -18.39 -21.85
N CYS A 87 -10.47 -17.07 -22.05
CA CYS A 87 -11.59 -16.31 -22.59
C CYS A 87 -11.57 -16.20 -24.12
N LYS A 88 -10.50 -16.69 -24.78
CA LYS A 88 -10.23 -16.49 -26.21
C LYS A 88 -10.20 -15.02 -26.65
N GLY A 89 -10.08 -14.10 -25.69
CA GLY A 89 -9.96 -12.67 -25.91
C GLY A 89 -8.56 -12.26 -26.38
N GLY A 90 -8.49 -11.06 -26.95
CA GLY A 90 -7.26 -10.46 -27.46
C GLY A 90 -7.46 -8.98 -27.72
N THR A 91 -6.36 -8.24 -27.89
CA THR A 91 -6.44 -6.83 -28.34
C THR A 91 -7.00 -6.79 -29.75
N ARG A 92 -7.93 -5.88 -30.03
CA ARG A 92 -8.46 -5.64 -31.37
C ARG A 92 -7.91 -4.32 -31.90
N GLY A 93 -6.69 -4.35 -32.42
CA GLY A 93 -6.07 -3.23 -33.12
C GLY A 93 -6.18 -3.39 -34.64
N PRO A 94 -6.11 -2.31 -35.44
CA PRO A 94 -6.18 -2.40 -36.90
C PRO A 94 -5.09 -3.29 -37.55
N TYR A 95 -3.97 -3.47 -36.85
CA TYR A 95 -2.79 -4.21 -37.34
C TYR A 95 -2.31 -5.29 -36.36
N GLN A 96 -3.06 -5.56 -35.29
CA GLN A 96 -2.65 -6.47 -34.22
C GLN A 96 -3.86 -7.19 -33.65
N SER A 97 -3.75 -8.51 -33.55
CA SER A 97 -4.66 -9.35 -32.78
C SER A 97 -3.93 -9.98 -31.59
N GLY A 98 -4.69 -10.52 -30.64
CA GLY A 98 -4.14 -11.19 -29.46
C GLY A 98 -3.41 -10.27 -28.46
N PHE A 99 -2.79 -10.90 -27.47
CA PHE A 99 -1.95 -10.25 -26.48
C PHE A 99 -0.48 -10.57 -26.76
N LYS A 100 0.41 -9.61 -26.48
CA LYS A 100 1.86 -9.85 -26.46
C LYS A 100 2.20 -10.92 -25.42
N ILE A 101 2.98 -11.93 -25.80
CA ILE A 101 3.42 -13.00 -24.90
C ILE A 101 4.87 -12.71 -24.43
N PRO A 102 5.19 -12.86 -23.13
CA PRO A 102 4.27 -13.11 -22.02
C PRO A 102 3.57 -11.83 -21.50
N GLY A 103 4.23 -10.66 -21.56
CA GLY A 103 3.87 -9.53 -20.70
C GLY A 103 2.50 -8.87 -20.95
N GLY A 104 1.97 -8.91 -22.18
CA GLY A 104 0.60 -8.44 -22.46
C GLY A 104 -0.46 -9.42 -21.94
N MET A 105 -0.20 -10.72 -22.10
CA MET A 105 -1.05 -11.80 -21.58
C MET A 105 -1.06 -11.79 -20.05
N GLU A 106 0.10 -11.63 -19.43
CA GLU A 106 0.27 -11.51 -17.99
C GLU A 106 -0.59 -10.39 -17.42
N LYS A 107 -0.50 -9.18 -18.01
CA LYS A 107 -1.33 -8.03 -17.59
C LYS A 107 -2.83 -8.31 -17.71
N HIS A 108 -3.25 -8.96 -18.80
CA HIS A 108 -4.66 -9.36 -18.98
C HIS A 108 -5.11 -10.39 -17.94
N LEU A 109 -4.30 -11.38 -17.61
CA LEU A 109 -4.66 -12.41 -16.64
C LEU A 109 -4.64 -11.86 -15.20
N MET A 110 -3.68 -10.98 -14.88
CA MET A 110 -3.52 -10.36 -13.56
C MET A 110 -4.49 -9.20 -13.30
N GLY A 111 -4.91 -8.48 -14.35
CA GLY A 111 -5.69 -7.24 -14.24
C GLY A 111 -4.83 -5.99 -14.01
N ASP A 112 -3.56 -6.02 -14.43
CA ASP A 112 -2.59 -4.96 -14.15
C ASP A 112 -2.51 -3.92 -15.27
N GLY A 113 -2.06 -2.71 -14.94
CA GLY A 113 -1.70 -1.67 -15.93
C GLY A 113 -2.87 -1.21 -16.81
N ASN A 114 -4.06 -1.06 -16.23
CA ASN A 114 -5.33 -0.71 -16.91
C ASN A 114 -5.82 -1.73 -17.94
N ALA A 115 -5.27 -2.95 -17.97
CA ALA A 115 -5.79 -4.02 -18.82
C ALA A 115 -7.14 -4.53 -18.27
N SER A 116 -8.10 -4.80 -19.17
CA SER A 116 -9.31 -5.53 -18.78
C SER A 116 -8.91 -6.94 -18.36
N GLN A 117 -9.18 -7.31 -17.10
CA GLN A 117 -8.83 -8.62 -16.61
C GLN A 117 -9.62 -9.73 -17.33
N CYS A 118 -9.01 -10.89 -17.54
CA CYS A 118 -9.72 -12.09 -18.02
C CYS A 118 -10.86 -12.45 -17.05
N VAL A 119 -12.06 -12.70 -17.57
CA VAL A 119 -13.23 -13.04 -16.75
C VAL A 119 -13.01 -14.29 -15.90
N VAL A 120 -12.27 -15.27 -16.42
CA VAL A 120 -12.01 -16.54 -15.73
C VAL A 120 -11.03 -16.35 -14.57
N THR A 121 -9.87 -15.72 -14.80
CA THR A 121 -8.93 -15.44 -13.70
C THR A 121 -9.51 -14.45 -12.70
N LYS A 122 -10.31 -13.48 -13.16
CA LYS A 122 -11.04 -12.58 -12.26
C LYS A 122 -11.98 -13.36 -11.34
N ALA A 123 -12.77 -14.28 -11.87
CA ALA A 123 -13.66 -15.12 -11.08
C ALA A 123 -12.89 -15.92 -10.02
N ALA A 124 -11.79 -16.58 -10.43
CA ALA A 124 -10.96 -17.36 -9.52
C ALA A 124 -10.28 -16.49 -8.44
N PHE A 125 -9.71 -15.34 -8.80
CA PHE A 125 -9.03 -14.46 -7.85
C PHE A 125 -10.00 -13.76 -6.90
N ASP A 126 -11.19 -13.40 -7.36
CA ASP A 126 -12.24 -12.91 -6.47
C ASP A 126 -12.67 -14.00 -5.49
N MET A 127 -12.92 -15.23 -5.95
CA MET A 127 -13.26 -16.36 -5.06
C MET A 127 -12.17 -16.64 -4.04
N ALA A 128 -10.91 -16.65 -4.46
CA ALA A 128 -9.77 -16.86 -3.58
C ALA A 128 -9.65 -15.76 -2.52
N ARG A 129 -9.78 -14.49 -2.91
CA ARG A 129 -9.77 -13.36 -1.96
C ARG A 129 -10.93 -13.47 -0.97
N ASP A 130 -12.14 -13.75 -1.46
CA ASP A 130 -13.33 -13.82 -0.62
C ASP A 130 -13.22 -14.99 0.38
N ALA A 131 -12.62 -16.12 -0.03
CA ALA A 131 -12.38 -17.28 0.83
C ALA A 131 -11.25 -17.09 1.85
N LEU A 132 -10.25 -16.24 1.55
CA LEU A 132 -9.09 -15.97 2.41
C LEU A 132 -9.25 -14.69 3.24
N SER A 133 -10.44 -14.07 3.22
CA SER A 133 -10.67 -12.77 3.85
C SER A 133 -10.42 -12.82 5.35
N ASP A 134 -10.92 -13.86 6.02
CA ASP A 134 -10.78 -14.03 7.47
C ASP A 134 -9.31 -14.24 7.86
N GLU A 135 -8.55 -15.04 7.09
CA GLU A 135 -7.12 -15.24 7.30
C GLU A 135 -6.33 -13.95 7.11
N PHE A 136 -6.62 -13.16 6.07
CA PHE A 136 -5.96 -11.88 5.84
C PHE A 136 -6.30 -10.86 6.92
N GLU A 137 -7.56 -10.79 7.36
CA GLU A 137 -7.96 -9.93 8.47
C GLU A 137 -7.27 -10.33 9.78
N ALA A 138 -7.14 -11.63 10.05
CA ALA A 138 -6.42 -12.15 11.20
C ALA A 138 -4.92 -11.84 11.14
N GLU A 139 -4.28 -11.98 9.98
CA GLU A 139 -2.87 -11.61 9.75
C GLU A 139 -2.65 -10.10 9.97
N GLU A 140 -3.50 -9.25 9.38
CA GLU A 140 -3.43 -7.81 9.56
C GLU A 140 -3.66 -7.40 11.02
N GLU A 141 -4.62 -8.03 11.70
CA GLU A 141 -4.91 -7.76 13.11
C GLU A 141 -3.75 -8.21 14.01
N ALA A 142 -3.15 -9.37 13.76
CA ALA A 142 -1.96 -9.82 14.45
C ALA A 142 -0.79 -8.84 14.25
N ALA A 143 -0.56 -8.39 13.01
CA ALA A 143 0.47 -7.39 12.70
C ALA A 143 0.19 -6.04 13.38
N ARG A 144 -1.08 -5.59 13.42
CA ARG A 144 -1.49 -4.38 14.15
C ARG A 144 -1.22 -4.50 15.65
N ARG A 145 -1.57 -5.64 16.25
CA ARG A 145 -1.32 -5.92 17.68
C ARG A 145 0.15 -5.96 18.02
N GLU A 146 0.97 -6.60 17.19
CA GLU A 146 2.42 -6.63 17.35
C GLU A 146 3.00 -5.21 17.31
N VAL A 147 2.60 -4.39 16.34
CA VAL A 147 3.03 -2.98 16.25
C VAL A 147 2.56 -2.19 17.47
N GLU A 148 1.35 -2.41 17.97
CA GLU A 148 0.84 -1.73 19.16
C GLU A 148 1.59 -2.15 20.43
N GLU A 149 1.90 -3.44 20.58
CA GLU A 149 2.70 -3.95 21.70
C GLU A 149 4.12 -3.37 21.68
N ARG A 150 4.75 -3.32 20.49
CA ARG A 150 6.03 -2.63 20.29
C ARG A 150 5.91 -1.15 20.67
N ARG A 151 4.83 -0.45 20.29
CA ARG A 151 4.62 0.96 20.70
C ARG A 151 4.44 1.15 22.21
N ARG A 152 4.05 0.11 22.96
CA ARG A 152 3.93 0.17 24.42
C ARG A 152 5.25 -0.11 25.13
N THR A 153 6.12 -0.94 24.53
CA THR A 153 7.35 -1.43 25.18
C THR A 153 8.62 -0.71 24.68
N GLU A 154 8.64 -0.27 23.43
CA GLU A 154 9.77 0.40 22.79
C GLU A 154 9.67 1.93 22.88
N GLN A 155 10.80 2.61 22.66
CA GLN A 155 10.84 4.05 22.50
C GLN A 155 10.20 4.47 21.18
N THR A 156 9.26 5.41 21.27
CA THR A 156 8.56 6.02 20.13
C THR A 156 8.90 7.50 20.01
N LEU A 157 8.65 8.07 18.84
CA LEU A 157 8.94 9.46 18.52
C LEU A 157 7.67 10.22 18.15
N LEU A 158 7.45 11.36 18.82
CA LEU A 158 6.40 12.31 18.45
C LEU A 158 6.88 13.18 17.28
N THR A 159 6.38 12.89 16.08
CA THR A 159 6.70 13.63 14.85
C THR A 159 5.54 14.50 14.36
N ASP A 160 4.34 14.26 14.87
CA ASP A 160 3.11 14.98 14.53
C ASP A 160 2.15 14.87 15.71
N PRO A 161 1.69 15.98 16.32
CA PRO A 161 0.82 15.91 17.49
C PRO A 161 -0.59 15.37 17.19
N ALA A 162 -1.00 15.33 15.91
CA ALA A 162 -2.29 14.78 15.50
C ALA A 162 -2.22 13.26 15.22
N LEU A 163 -1.03 12.66 15.27
CA LEU A 163 -0.80 11.23 15.06
C LEU A 163 -0.33 10.57 16.36
N GLN A 164 -0.47 9.24 16.43
CA GLN A 164 0.18 8.48 17.49
C GLN A 164 1.72 8.57 17.35
N PRO A 165 2.46 8.55 18.47
CA PRO A 165 3.91 8.39 18.45
C PRO A 165 4.32 7.18 17.63
N GLN A 166 5.35 7.35 16.81
CA GLN A 166 5.76 6.34 15.84
C GLN A 166 6.97 5.56 16.35
N LEU A 167 7.05 4.27 16.03
CA LEU A 167 8.27 3.51 16.25
C LEU A 167 9.42 4.10 15.41
N PHE A 168 10.65 3.79 15.81
CA PHE A 168 11.83 4.35 15.17
C PHE A 168 11.96 3.89 13.70
N ASP A 169 11.59 2.65 13.41
CA ASP A 169 11.56 2.02 12.09
C ASP A 169 10.24 2.24 11.32
N GLU A 170 9.22 2.82 11.96
CA GLU A 170 7.90 2.96 11.35
C GLU A 170 7.91 3.93 10.16
N ARG A 171 7.25 3.54 9.05
CA ARG A 171 7.06 4.35 7.83
C ARG A 171 8.36 4.76 7.12
N GLN A 172 9.46 4.03 7.34
CA GLN A 172 10.73 4.26 6.64
C GLN A 172 10.91 3.40 5.37
N TRP A 173 9.90 3.31 4.50
CA TRP A 173 9.91 2.37 3.36
C TRP A 173 11.09 2.51 2.38
N TRP A 174 11.66 3.70 2.25
CA TRP A 174 12.78 3.99 1.34
C TRP A 174 14.09 4.28 2.05
N ASN A 175 14.07 4.42 3.39
CA ASN A 175 15.21 4.90 4.16
C ASN A 175 15.55 3.88 5.25
N LYS A 176 16.84 3.59 5.43
CA LYS A 176 17.24 2.77 6.57
C LYS A 176 17.10 3.60 7.85
N PRO A 177 16.60 3.00 8.95
CA PRO A 177 16.64 3.65 10.26
C PRO A 177 18.07 4.07 10.60
N ARG A 178 18.19 5.27 11.17
CA ARG A 178 19.48 5.83 11.56
C ARG A 178 20.14 4.97 12.67
N PRO A 179 21.40 4.54 12.52
CA PRO A 179 22.10 3.78 13.56
C PRO A 179 22.37 4.67 14.80
N ALA A 180 22.60 4.04 15.96
CA ALA A 180 22.72 4.74 17.24
C ALA A 180 23.77 5.87 17.24
N ASP A 181 24.93 5.66 16.63
CA ASP A 181 25.99 6.68 16.57
C ASP A 181 25.58 7.89 15.71
N ALA A 182 24.97 7.64 14.57
CA ALA A 182 24.47 8.69 13.69
C ALA A 182 23.28 9.43 14.33
N LEU A 183 22.49 8.75 15.16
CA LEU A 183 21.38 9.35 15.90
C LEU A 183 21.91 10.30 16.96
N ARG A 184 22.94 9.92 17.73
CA ARG A 184 23.60 10.82 18.69
C ARG A 184 24.10 12.10 18.02
N ALA A 185 24.72 11.98 16.85
CA ALA A 185 25.14 13.14 16.07
C ALA A 185 23.96 14.00 15.58
N ALA A 186 22.81 13.40 15.27
CA ALA A 186 21.59 14.13 14.92
C ALA A 186 21.04 14.91 16.13
N GLU A 187 20.99 14.26 17.29
CA GLU A 187 20.53 14.86 18.55
C GLU A 187 21.42 16.03 18.98
N GLU A 188 22.75 15.90 18.84
CA GLU A 188 23.69 16.97 19.12
C GLU A 188 23.44 18.18 18.20
N ARG A 189 23.15 17.94 16.92
CA ARG A 189 22.78 19.01 15.98
C ARG A 189 21.46 19.67 16.35
N LEU A 190 20.46 18.89 16.77
CA LEU A 190 19.19 19.43 17.24
C LEU A 190 19.38 20.31 18.47
N ARG A 191 20.20 19.86 19.43
CA ARG A 191 20.58 20.65 20.60
C ARG A 191 21.25 21.97 20.20
N ASN A 192 22.16 21.93 19.21
CA ASN A 192 22.82 23.14 18.68
C ASN A 192 21.86 24.08 17.93
N LEU A 193 20.69 23.59 17.51
CA LEU A 193 19.61 24.38 16.91
C LEU A 193 18.55 24.81 17.94
N ASN A 194 18.85 24.69 19.23
CA ASN A 194 17.96 25.03 20.36
C ASN A 194 16.68 24.19 20.45
N PHE A 195 16.68 22.95 19.93
CA PHE A 195 15.58 22.03 20.19
C PHE A 195 15.67 21.47 21.62
N GLU A 196 14.53 21.45 22.28
CA GLU A 196 14.35 20.79 23.57
C GLU A 196 13.98 19.32 23.34
N LYS A 197 14.73 18.42 23.99
CA LYS A 197 14.41 16.98 24.01
C LYS A 197 13.53 16.72 25.22
N GLU A 198 12.25 16.46 24.96
CA GLU A 198 11.28 16.03 25.97
C GLU A 198 11.21 14.50 25.96
N VAL A 199 11.39 13.90 27.13
CA VAL A 199 11.32 12.45 27.32
C VAL A 199 10.16 12.19 28.28
N GLY A 200 9.06 11.65 27.74
CA GLY A 200 7.96 11.09 28.53
C GLY A 200 8.26 9.65 28.94
N GLU A 201 7.21 8.87 29.24
CA GLU A 201 7.35 7.44 29.62
C GLU A 201 8.18 6.65 28.59
N ASN A 202 7.67 6.51 27.37
CA ASN A 202 8.35 5.87 26.25
C ASN A 202 8.30 6.71 24.96
N VAL A 203 7.90 7.97 25.06
CA VAL A 203 7.77 8.90 23.93
C VAL A 203 8.87 9.96 24.03
N ILE A 204 9.64 10.11 22.95
CA ILE A 204 10.63 11.18 22.79
C ILE A 204 10.04 12.23 21.85
N ALA A 205 10.24 13.51 22.15
CA ALA A 205 9.90 14.61 21.26
C ALA A 205 11.06 15.60 21.21
N TYR A 206 11.39 16.08 20.00
CA TYR A 206 12.31 17.20 19.82
C TYR A 206 11.47 18.42 19.41
N LYS A 207 11.28 19.35 20.34
CA LYS A 207 10.40 20.51 20.18
C LYS A 207 11.22 21.79 20.08
N LEU A 208 10.76 22.70 19.24
CA LEU A 208 11.21 24.09 19.22
C LEU A 208 9.98 24.99 19.08
N TRP A 209 9.87 25.98 19.96
CA TRP A 209 8.88 27.03 19.85
C TRP A 209 9.44 28.22 19.09
N HIS A 210 8.77 28.61 18.01
CA HIS A 210 9.18 29.74 17.18
C HIS A 210 7.96 30.57 16.77
N GLU A 211 7.91 31.84 17.19
CA GLU A 211 6.82 32.78 16.85
C GLU A 211 5.41 32.21 17.13
N GLY A 212 5.22 31.55 18.28
CA GLY A 212 3.94 30.93 18.66
C GLY A 212 3.60 29.63 17.93
N ARG A 213 4.54 29.09 17.14
CA ARG A 213 4.38 27.85 16.37
C ARG A 213 5.24 26.75 16.96
N LEU A 214 4.71 25.53 16.89
CA LEU A 214 5.42 24.33 17.33
C LEU A 214 6.18 23.74 16.14
N VAL A 215 7.47 23.55 16.30
CA VAL A 215 8.31 22.83 15.34
C VAL A 215 8.71 21.50 15.96
N LEU A 216 8.40 20.41 15.28
CA LEU A 216 8.85 19.06 15.65
C LEU A 216 9.94 18.59 14.69
N ALA A 217 10.99 17.99 15.24
CA ALA A 217 12.05 17.37 14.45
C ALA A 217 11.95 15.84 14.45
N ASP A 218 12.19 15.25 13.28
CA ASP A 218 12.28 13.82 13.02
C ASP A 218 13.70 13.47 12.54
N PRO A 219 14.58 13.00 13.45
CA PRO A 219 15.94 12.60 13.11
C PRO A 219 16.06 11.13 12.65
N ARG A 220 14.97 10.37 12.50
CA ARG A 220 15.05 8.91 12.33
C ARG A 220 15.64 8.46 10.98
N THR A 221 15.60 9.32 9.97
CA THR A 221 16.10 9.04 8.61
C THR A 221 17.60 9.32 8.51
N VAL A 222 18.36 8.42 7.91
CA VAL A 222 19.78 8.66 7.57
C VAL A 222 19.93 9.75 6.52
N GLY A 223 20.90 10.65 6.70
CA GLY A 223 21.26 11.66 5.69
C GLY A 223 20.47 12.96 5.79
N ARG A 224 19.41 13.01 6.61
CA ARG A 224 18.63 14.23 6.83
C ARG A 224 17.86 14.22 8.15
N ILE A 225 17.55 15.41 8.65
CA ILE A 225 16.59 15.64 9.73
C ILE A 225 15.39 16.36 9.12
N THR A 226 14.20 15.81 9.31
CA THR A 226 12.96 16.41 8.79
C THR A 226 12.31 17.24 9.88
N PHE A 227 11.80 18.42 9.53
CA PHE A 227 11.11 19.32 10.44
C PHE A 227 9.68 19.53 9.97
N ARG A 228 8.75 19.58 10.91
CA ARG A 228 7.35 19.90 10.67
C ARG A 228 6.95 21.07 11.54
N VAL A 229 6.31 22.06 10.91
CA VAL A 229 5.87 23.31 11.55
C VAL A 229 4.35 23.28 11.66
N PHE A 230 3.86 23.49 12.88
CA PHE A 230 2.45 23.48 13.24
C PHE A 230 2.01 24.84 13.77
N ASN A 231 0.79 25.24 13.38
CA ASN A 231 0.17 26.49 13.82
C ASN A 231 -0.37 26.46 15.25
N SER A 232 -0.24 25.37 15.98
CA SER A 232 -0.71 25.25 17.36
C SER A 232 -0.06 24.05 18.02
N GLU A 233 -0.08 23.98 19.34
CA GLU A 233 0.39 22.82 20.10
C GLU A 233 -0.43 21.55 19.82
N LYS A 234 -1.75 21.73 19.69
CA LYS A 234 -2.73 20.66 19.45
C LYS A 234 -3.45 20.88 18.12
N PRO A 235 -2.75 20.72 16.98
CA PRO A 235 -3.36 20.82 15.67
C PRO A 235 -4.55 19.86 15.56
N LYS A 236 -5.66 20.36 15.01
CA LYS A 236 -6.75 19.46 14.60
C LYS A 236 -6.26 18.57 13.47
N LYS A 237 -6.77 17.32 13.42
CA LYS A 237 -6.49 16.41 12.31
C LYS A 237 -6.78 17.10 10.97
N GLY A 238 -5.79 17.10 10.07
CA GLY A 238 -5.89 17.75 8.76
C GLY A 238 -5.55 19.24 8.74
N SER A 239 -5.08 19.83 9.84
CA SER A 239 -4.55 21.20 9.81
C SER A 239 -3.39 21.33 8.82
N LYS A 240 -3.33 22.48 8.13
CA LYS A 240 -2.18 22.79 7.27
C LYS A 240 -0.90 22.79 8.11
N GLN A 241 0.11 22.06 7.63
CA GLN A 241 1.46 22.04 8.18
C GLN A 241 2.45 22.34 7.06
N ALA A 242 3.60 22.90 7.43
CA ALA A 242 4.73 23.05 6.53
C ALA A 242 5.83 22.07 6.94
N SER A 243 6.61 21.59 5.98
CA SER A 243 7.71 20.68 6.25
C SER A 243 8.94 21.06 5.45
N PHE A 244 10.11 20.93 6.06
CA PHE A 244 11.40 21.10 5.40
C PHE A 244 12.40 20.08 5.97
N HIS A 245 13.61 20.03 5.43
CA HIS A 245 14.65 19.13 5.93
C HIS A 245 16.02 19.78 5.91
N LEU A 246 16.90 19.34 6.80
CA LEU A 246 18.33 19.64 6.79
C LEU A 246 19.10 18.38 6.45
N LEU A 247 20.07 18.49 5.54
CA LEU A 247 20.93 17.36 5.19
C LEU A 247 22.04 17.17 6.23
N ASP A 248 22.37 15.91 6.52
CA ASP A 248 23.44 15.60 7.45
C ASP A 248 24.80 16.07 6.91
N SER A 249 24.97 16.15 5.60
CA SER A 249 26.21 16.60 4.95
C SER A 249 26.52 18.08 5.16
N TRP A 250 25.58 18.90 5.63
CA TRP A 250 25.77 20.34 5.80
C TRP A 250 26.54 20.69 7.08
N LYS A 251 27.82 21.00 6.97
CA LYS A 251 28.69 21.32 8.11
C LYS A 251 28.73 22.80 8.49
N ASN A 252 28.62 23.69 7.50
CA ASN A 252 28.80 25.14 7.70
C ASN A 252 27.46 25.88 7.71
N ASN A 253 27.37 26.92 8.54
CA ASN A 253 26.25 27.85 8.68
C ASN A 253 24.90 27.14 8.91
N LEU A 254 24.91 26.08 9.73
CA LEU A 254 23.73 25.26 9.99
C LEU A 254 22.57 26.09 10.56
N ALA A 255 22.86 26.95 11.54
CA ALA A 255 21.87 27.80 12.19
C ALA A 255 21.22 28.78 11.21
N GLU A 256 22.00 29.47 10.38
CA GLU A 256 21.49 30.41 9.37
C GLU A 256 20.60 29.70 8.34
N LYS A 257 21.05 28.54 7.84
CA LYS A 257 20.27 27.73 6.88
C LYS A 257 18.96 27.24 7.51
N PHE A 258 19.01 26.79 8.75
CA PHE A 258 17.83 26.38 9.50
C PHE A 258 16.83 27.53 9.64
N GLN A 259 17.28 28.71 10.08
CA GLN A 259 16.43 29.88 10.24
C GLN A 259 15.81 30.34 8.91
N GLY A 260 16.59 30.31 7.82
CA GLY A 260 16.08 30.62 6.48
C GLY A 260 14.95 29.69 6.04
N LEU A 261 15.16 28.37 6.17
CA LEU A 261 14.15 27.36 5.83
C LEU A 261 12.94 27.42 6.76
N LEU A 262 13.14 27.67 8.05
CA LEU A 262 12.07 27.81 9.02
C LEU A 262 11.19 29.04 8.71
N ALA A 263 11.81 30.18 8.39
CA ALA A 263 11.10 31.39 8.00
C ALA A 263 10.29 31.19 6.71
N GLU A 264 10.84 30.48 5.72
CA GLU A 264 10.14 30.14 4.48
C GLU A 264 8.96 29.21 4.73
N ALA A 265 9.16 28.13 5.49
CA ALA A 265 8.09 27.23 5.93
C ALA A 265 6.99 28.01 6.67
N CYS A 266 7.37 28.95 7.52
CA CYS A 266 6.43 29.78 8.25
C CYS A 266 5.57 30.68 7.33
N LYS A 267 6.13 31.21 6.24
CA LYS A 267 5.36 32.05 5.28
C LYS A 267 4.25 31.27 4.56
N THR A 268 4.43 29.96 4.38
CA THR A 268 3.43 29.10 3.72
C THR A 268 2.20 28.82 4.60
N LEU A 269 2.33 29.02 5.91
CA LEU A 269 1.26 28.78 6.87
C LEU A 269 0.45 30.04 7.13
N PRO A 270 -0.89 29.93 7.24
CA PRO A 270 -1.73 31.08 7.58
C PRO A 270 -1.30 31.65 8.93
N LYS A 271 -1.30 32.99 9.05
CA LYS A 271 -1.03 33.68 10.31
C LYS A 271 -2.04 33.21 11.37
N GLN A 272 -1.56 32.94 12.58
CA GLN A 272 -2.45 32.75 13.72
C GLN A 272 -3.31 34.02 13.86
N LYS A 273 -4.63 33.83 13.94
CA LYS A 273 -5.57 34.92 14.24
C LYS A 273 -5.59 35.16 15.74
#